data_AF-A0A835A7G8-F1
#
_entry.id   AF-A0A835A7G8-F1
#
_cell.length_a   1.000
_cell.length_b   1.000
_cell.length_c   1.000
_cell.angle_alpha   90.00
_cell.angle_beta   90.00
_cell.angle_gamma   90.00
#
_symmetry.space_group_name_H-M   'P 1'
#
loop_
_entity.id
_entity.type
_entity.pdbx_description
1 polymer ?
#
loop_
_entity_poly.entity_id
_entity_poly.type
_entity_poly.pdbx_seq_one_letter_code
_entity_poly.pdbx_strand_id
1 'polypeptide(L)'
;MQRDECVGVAIRLTDGRWKRGLRHISTTTEINQYVELWGLVREVQLIDQPDQITWRFSACGTYSSSSAYLAQFVGTFANNDWIQLWKSKVENKCKLFFWLIM
;
A
#
# COMPACT_ATOMS: atom_id res chain seq x y z
N MET A 1 -16.30 -12.89 -10.79
CA MET A 1 -15.42 -12.81 -9.61
C MET A 1 -14.01 -13.21 -10.08
N GLN A 2 -13.39 -12.37 -10.92
CA GLN A 2 -12.04 -12.61 -11.46
C GLN A 2 -11.05 -12.12 -10.39
N ARG A 3 -10.27 -13.03 -9.80
CA ARG A 3 -9.11 -12.64 -9.01
C ARG A 3 -8.08 -12.12 -10.01
N ASP A 4 -7.66 -10.87 -9.86
CA ASP A 4 -6.49 -10.35 -10.57
C ASP A 4 -5.30 -11.25 -10.19
N GLU A 5 -4.93 -12.16 -11.08
CA GLU A 5 -3.62 -12.82 -11.02
C GLU A 5 -2.57 -11.73 -10.87
N CYS A 6 -1.56 -11.96 -10.03
CA CYS A 6 -0.46 -11.05 -9.80
C CYS A 6 0.33 -10.86 -11.11
N VAL A 7 -0.15 -9.98 -11.99
CA VAL A 7 0.53 -9.63 -13.23
C VAL A 7 1.75 -8.81 -12.85
N GLY A 8 2.94 -9.35 -13.16
CA GLY A 8 4.20 -8.74 -12.84
C GLY A 8 4.38 -7.32 -13.40
N VAL A 9 5.22 -6.53 -12.75
CA VAL A 9 5.56 -5.15 -13.08
C VAL A 9 6.08 -5.07 -14.52
N ALA A 10 6.95 -5.99 -14.94
CA ALA A 10 7.48 -6.04 -16.30
C ALA A 10 6.36 -6.16 -17.36
N ILE A 11 5.38 -7.02 -17.11
CA ILE A 11 4.24 -7.23 -18.02
C ILE A 11 3.35 -5.97 -18.05
N ARG A 12 3.09 -5.34 -16.90
CA ARG A 12 2.24 -4.13 -16.82
C ARG A 12 2.88 -2.90 -17.46
N LEU A 13 4.20 -2.79 -17.41
CA LEU A 13 4.95 -1.73 -18.08
C LEU A 13 4.92 -1.92 -19.60
N THR A 14 5.13 -3.15 -20.07
CA THR A 14 5.15 -3.50 -21.50
C THR A 14 3.77 -3.34 -22.16
N ASP A 15 2.70 -3.80 -21.51
CA ASP A 15 1.33 -3.74 -22.04
C ASP A 15 0.68 -2.34 -21.90
N GLY A 16 1.46 -1.33 -21.49
CA GLY A 16 0.99 0.05 -21.39
C GLY A 16 -0.15 0.26 -20.40
N ARG A 17 -0.50 -0.74 -19.56
CA ARG A 17 -1.62 -0.69 -18.61
C ARG A 17 -1.41 0.34 -17.52
N TRP A 18 -0.17 0.65 -17.21
CA TRP A 18 0.21 1.68 -16.25
C TRP A 18 -0.32 3.07 -16.65
N LYS A 19 -0.53 3.32 -17.96
CA LYS A 19 -1.13 4.55 -18.49
C LYS A 19 -2.60 4.72 -18.10
N ARG A 20 -3.30 3.70 -17.59
CA ARG A 20 -4.68 3.85 -17.09
C ARG A 20 -4.80 4.73 -15.85
N GLY A 21 -3.74 4.83 -15.04
CA GLY A 21 -3.70 5.74 -13.89
C GLY A 21 -3.77 7.22 -14.29
N LEU A 22 -3.48 7.53 -15.56
CA LEU A 22 -3.43 8.90 -16.10
C LEU A 22 -4.80 9.52 -16.32
N ARG A 23 -5.87 8.73 -16.21
CA ARG A 23 -7.24 9.18 -16.48
C ARG A 23 -7.74 10.25 -15.50
N HIS A 24 -7.05 10.45 -14.38
CA HIS A 24 -7.43 11.41 -13.34
C HIS A 24 -6.49 12.62 -13.20
N ILE A 25 -5.54 12.80 -14.12
CA ILE A 25 -4.65 13.97 -14.09
C ILE A 25 -5.43 15.20 -14.54
N SER A 26 -5.46 16.23 -13.71
CA SER A 26 -6.24 17.45 -13.93
C SER A 26 -5.43 18.73 -13.78
N THR A 27 -4.26 18.67 -13.13
CA THR A 27 -3.44 19.86 -12.81
C THR A 27 -2.10 19.85 -13.57
N THR A 28 -1.59 21.03 -13.92
CA THR A 28 -0.30 21.21 -14.63
C THR A 28 0.90 20.61 -13.87
N THR A 29 0.88 20.66 -12.53
CA THR A 29 1.90 20.05 -11.68
C THR A 29 1.95 18.53 -11.82
N GLU A 30 0.79 17.88 -11.88
CA GLU A 30 0.67 16.44 -12.05
C GLU A 30 1.18 16.00 -13.44
N ILE A 31 0.95 16.82 -14.47
CA ILE A 31 1.48 16.58 -15.83
C ILE A 31 3.02 16.63 -15.83
N ASN A 32 3.61 17.62 -15.15
CA ASN A 32 5.07 17.74 -15.07
C ASN A 32 5.70 16.55 -14.32
N GLN A 33 5.13 16.19 -13.16
CA GLN A 33 5.53 15.00 -12.41
C GLN A 33 5.39 13.73 -13.24
N TYR A 34 4.35 13.64 -14.07
CA TYR A 34 4.16 12.52 -14.98
C TYR A 34 5.25 12.45 -16.05
N VAL A 35 5.59 13.56 -16.70
CA VAL A 35 6.65 13.58 -17.74
C VAL A 35 8.00 13.19 -17.14
N GLU A 36 8.30 13.67 -15.93
CA GLU A 36 9.49 13.28 -15.18
C GLU A 36 9.52 11.77 -14.90
N LEU A 37 8.44 11.22 -14.35
CA LEU A 37 8.30 9.79 -14.10
C LEU A 37 8.38 8.96 -15.39
N TRP A 38 7.80 9.43 -16.49
CA TRP A 38 7.88 8.77 -17.80
C TRP A 38 9.32 8.67 -18.28
N GLY A 39 10.11 9.74 -18.13
CA GLY A 39 11.54 9.72 -18.45
C GLY A 39 12.29 8.66 -17.64
N LEU A 40 12.08 8.66 -16.32
CA LEU A 40 12.73 7.71 -15.40
C LEU A 40 12.34 6.26 -15.72
N VAL A 41 11.06 5.97 -15.94
CA VAL A 41 10.57 4.61 -16.24
C VAL A 41 11.13 4.09 -17.57
N ARG A 42 11.37 4.96 -18.55
CA ARG A 42 11.90 4.57 -19.86
C ARG A 42 13.37 4.16 -19.81
N GLU A 43 14.12 4.67 -18.84
CA GLU A 43 15.52 4.33 -18.61
C GLU A 43 15.70 3.01 -17.83
N VAL A 44 14.62 2.48 -17.23
CA VAL A 44 14.65 1.21 -16.50
C VAL A 44 14.71 0.04 -17.49
N GLN A 45 15.87 -0.61 -17.54
CA GLN A 45 16.06 -1.91 -18.19
C GLN A 45 15.37 -2.99 -17.36
N LEU A 46 14.25 -3.51 -17.86
CA LEU A 46 13.55 -4.64 -17.23
C LEU A 46 14.34 -5.93 -17.47
N ILE A 47 14.59 -6.66 -16.41
CA ILE A 47 15.25 -7.97 -16.46
C ILE A 47 14.15 -9.04 -16.60
N ASP A 48 14.38 -10.07 -17.41
CA ASP A 48 13.44 -11.19 -17.63
C ASP A 48 13.33 -12.16 -16.43
N GLN A 49 13.68 -11.69 -15.23
CA GLN A 49 13.60 -12.47 -14.00
C GLN A 49 12.20 -12.29 -13.39
N PRO A 50 11.62 -13.33 -12.74
CA PRO A 50 10.39 -13.16 -11.98
C PRO A 50 10.53 -12.03 -10.94
N ASP A 51 9.49 -11.20 -10.83
CA ASP A 51 9.46 -10.11 -9.86
C ASP A 51 9.68 -10.64 -8.44
N GLN A 52 10.67 -10.09 -7.76
CA GLN A 52 10.92 -10.38 -6.36
C GLN A 52 10.28 -9.29 -5.49
N ILE A 53 9.28 -9.69 -4.70
CA ILE A 53 8.66 -8.81 -3.71
C ILE A 53 9.27 -9.12 -2.35
N THR A 54 10.06 -8.19 -1.81
CA THR A 54 10.60 -8.30 -0.45
C THR A 54 9.77 -7.46 0.53
N TRP A 55 9.31 -8.10 1.61
CA TRP A 55 8.58 -7.43 2.68
C TRP A 55 9.54 -6.68 3.60
N ARG A 56 9.57 -5.34 3.48
CA ARG A 56 10.54 -4.48 4.21
C ARG A 56 10.29 -4.35 5.71
N PHE A 57 9.10 -4.74 6.19
CA PHE A 57 8.72 -4.64 7.60
C PHE A 57 8.97 -5.93 8.40
N SER A 58 9.75 -6.87 7.84
CA SER A 58 10.27 -8.03 8.56
C SER A 58 11.75 -8.19 8.28
N ALA A 59 12.53 -8.52 9.31
CA ALA A 59 13.97 -8.76 9.18
C ALA A 59 14.30 -9.90 8.19
N CYS A 60 13.37 -10.85 8.02
CA CYS A 60 13.53 -11.97 7.09
C CYS A 60 13.12 -11.64 5.65
N GLY A 61 12.55 -10.46 5.38
CA GLY A 61 12.08 -10.09 4.03
C GLY A 61 10.82 -10.84 3.56
N THR A 62 10.30 -11.77 4.36
CA THR A 62 9.13 -12.60 4.04
C THR A 62 7.84 -11.96 4.54
N TYR A 63 6.82 -11.97 3.70
CA TYR A 63 5.47 -11.58 4.07
C TYR A 63 4.86 -12.58 5.06
N SER A 64 4.30 -12.08 6.17
CA SER A 64 3.40 -12.85 7.03
C SER A 64 2.26 -11.97 7.50
N SER A 65 1.07 -12.54 7.71
CA SER A 65 -0.08 -11.79 8.22
C SER A 65 0.22 -11.09 9.54
N SER A 66 1.07 -11.68 10.39
CA SER A 66 1.53 -11.06 11.63
C SER A 66 2.39 -9.82 11.37
N SER A 67 3.36 -9.90 10.46
CA SER A 67 4.21 -8.75 10.12
C SER A 67 3.45 -7.63 9.40
N ALA A 68 2.44 -7.98 8.59
CA ALA A 68 1.54 -7.01 7.95
C ALA A 68 0.68 -6.27 8.98
N TYR A 69 0.13 -7.00 9.96
CA TYR A 69 -0.59 -6.41 11.08
C TYR A 69 0.29 -5.42 11.85
N LEU A 70 1.52 -5.84 12.21
CA LEU A 70 2.45 -4.95 12.92
C LEU A 70 2.82 -3.72 12.10
N ALA A 71 3.04 -3.87 10.78
CA ALA A 71 3.35 -2.74 9.90
C ALA A 71 2.21 -1.72 9.80
N GLN A 72 0.95 -2.14 9.95
CA GLN A 72 -0.21 -1.25 9.92
C GLN A 72 -0.17 -0.19 11.03
N PHE A 73 0.46 -0.50 12.16
CA PHE A 73 0.57 0.38 13.33
C PHE A 73 1.96 1.03 13.46
N VAL A 74 2.84 0.87 12.48
CA VAL A 74 4.13 1.59 12.46
C VAL A 74 3.85 3.07 12.21
N GLY A 75 4.04 3.88 13.25
CA GLY A 75 3.81 5.34 13.21
C GLY A 75 2.47 5.80 13.77
N THR A 76 1.61 4.90 14.28
CA THR A 76 0.44 5.31 15.05
C THR A 76 0.85 5.83 16.42
N PHE A 77 0.37 7.02 16.78
CA PHE A 77 0.63 7.65 18.07
C PHE A 77 0.09 6.79 19.21
N ALA A 78 0.99 6.27 20.05
CA ALA A 78 0.66 5.58 21.29
C ALA A 78 0.33 6.56 22.44
N ASN A 79 -0.38 7.66 22.15
CA ASN A 79 -0.84 8.56 23.20
C ASN A 79 -2.07 7.92 23.85
N ASN A 80 -1.75 7.16 24.88
CA ASN A 80 -2.57 6.18 25.56
C ASN A 80 -3.56 6.86 26.52
N ASP A 81 -4.69 7.29 25.98
CA ASP A 81 -5.94 7.49 26.73
C ASP A 81 -6.96 6.38 26.42
N TRP A 82 -6.47 5.19 26.06
CA TRP A 82 -7.30 4.03 25.73
C TRP A 82 -8.21 3.62 26.89
N ILE A 83 -7.76 3.85 28.13
CA ILE A 83 -8.56 3.64 29.35
C ILE A 83 -9.81 4.52 29.37
N GLN A 84 -9.75 5.74 28.83
CA GLN A 84 -10.91 6.63 28.75
C GLN A 84 -11.92 6.17 27.70
N LEU A 85 -11.42 5.64 26.57
CA LEU A 85 -12.26 5.05 25.52
C LEU A 85 -13.01 3.81 26.03
N TRP A 86 -12.37 2.94 26.81
CA TRP A 86 -13.04 1.78 27.42
C TRP A 86 -14.03 2.16 28.53
N LYS A 87 -13.80 3.28 29.23
CA LYS A 87 -14.72 3.87 30.22
C LYS A 87 -15.89 4.64 29.59
N SER A 88 -15.83 4.94 28.28
CA SER A 88 -16.91 5.65 27.61
C SER A 88 -18.21 4.84 27.61
N LYS A 89 -19.33 5.53 27.81
CA LYS A 89 -20.68 4.94 27.88
C LYS A 89 -21.24 4.72 26.48
N VAL A 90 -20.53 3.95 25.67
CA VAL A 90 -20.93 3.59 24.30
C VAL A 90 -21.48 2.17 24.30
N GLU A 91 -22.45 1.90 23.41
CA GLU A 91 -23.03 0.56 23.23
C GLU A 91 -21.94 -0.50 22.98
N ASN A 92 -22.15 -1.71 23.52
CA ASN A 92 -21.18 -2.81 23.43
C ASN A 92 -20.80 -3.17 21.98
N LYS A 93 -21.68 -2.88 21.02
CA LYS A 93 -21.41 -3.07 19.58
C LYS A 93 -20.25 -2.20 19.11
N CYS A 94 -20.18 -0.94 19.55
CA CYS A 94 -19.08 -0.03 19.22
C CYS A 94 -17.78 -0.43 19.92
N LYS A 95 -17.86 -0.98 21.14
CA LYS A 95 -16.71 -1.50 21.90
C LYS A 95 -16.04 -2.70 21.23
N LEU A 96 -16.82 -3.54 20.54
CA LEU A 96 -16.28 -4.67 19.76
C LEU A 96 -15.37 -4.17 18.61
N PHE A 97 -15.72 -3.06 17.96
CA PHE A 97 -14.94 -2.49 16.86
C PHE A 97 -13.72 -1.70 17.33
N PHE A 98 -13.69 -1.23 18.58
CA PHE A 98 -12.50 -0.57 19.15
C PHE A 98 -11.28 -1.50 19.18
N TRP A 99 -11.48 -2.81 19.31
CA TRP A 99 -10.39 -3.78 19.27
C TRP A 99 -9.67 -3.83 17.91
N LEU A 100 -10.34 -3.44 16.80
CA LEU A 100 -9.71 -3.38 15.46
C LEU A 100 -8.91 -2.09 15.23
N ILE A 101 -9.07 -1.09 16.09
CA ILE A 101 -8.35 0.20 16.04
C ILE A 101 -7.06 0.15 16.89
N MET A 102 -6.91 -0.91 17.69
CA MET A 102 -5.69 -1.29 18.43
C MET A 102 -4.79 -2.19 17.60
#